data_AF-A0A424HWR0-F1
#
_entry.id   AF-A0A424HWR0-F1
#
_cell.length_a   1.000
_cell.length_b   1.000
_cell.length_c   1.000
_cell.angle_alpha   90.00
_cell.angle_beta   90.00
_cell.angle_gamma   90.00
#
_symmetry.space_group_name_H-M   'P 1'
#
loop_
_entity.id
_entity.type
_entity.pdbx_description
1 polymer ?
#
loop_
_entity_poly.entity_id
_entity_poly.type
_entity_poly.pdbx_seq_one_letter_code
_entity_poly.pdbx_strand_id
1 'polypeptide(L)'
;MLLLAAASTPPPPLICTIETVESRWQTKPIRSIRVLEGMQFNLNPGPPIEVEPRYVIDSRLTLLAEEQQPPVLSQQADGSINYRWAFDAPLGAIAKAPSDPVTIQESLASIEGHLTIQSDKRFTLMNLSTISARNGEGVLTRLREEASGRCDEQP
;
A
#
# COMPACT_ATOMS: atom_id res chain seq x y z
N MET A 1 15.96 37.65 -31.98
CA MET A 1 14.85 36.68 -31.78
C MET A 1 15.07 36.01 -30.44
N LEU A 2 14.34 36.42 -29.39
CA LEU A 2 14.31 35.67 -28.13
C LEU A 2 13.29 34.54 -28.29
N LEU A 3 13.76 33.29 -28.24
CA LEU A 3 12.88 32.14 -28.06
C LEU A 3 12.40 32.14 -26.62
N LEU A 4 11.13 32.50 -26.39
CA LEU A 4 10.48 32.22 -25.11
C LEU A 4 10.35 30.69 -25.02
N ALA A 5 11.12 30.08 -24.11
CA ALA A 5 10.85 28.73 -23.67
C ALA A 5 9.45 28.72 -23.03
N ALA A 6 8.49 28.03 -23.66
CA ALA A 6 7.22 27.75 -23.03
C ALA A 6 7.51 26.90 -21.79
N ALA A 7 7.41 27.50 -20.61
CA ALA A 7 7.40 26.75 -19.37
C ALA A 7 6.15 25.86 -19.40
N SER A 8 6.32 24.56 -19.63
CA SER A 8 5.23 23.60 -19.48
C SER A 8 4.80 23.65 -18.02
N THR A 9 3.58 24.12 -17.76
CA THR A 9 2.96 24.05 -16.44
C THR A 9 3.00 22.60 -15.95
N PRO A 10 3.50 22.33 -14.73
CA PRO A 10 3.53 20.99 -14.20
C PRO A 10 2.10 20.42 -14.14
N PRO A 11 1.92 19.13 -14.44
CA PRO A 11 0.61 18.50 -14.40
C PRO A 11 -0.02 18.60 -13.00
N PRO A 12 -1.35 18.81 -12.91
CA PRO A 12 -2.03 18.96 -11.62
C PRO A 12 -1.94 17.67 -10.80
N PRO A 13 -1.89 17.78 -9.46
CA PRO A 13 -1.93 16.60 -8.59
C PRO A 13 -3.28 15.90 -8.70
N LEU A 14 -3.26 14.58 -8.46
CA LEU A 14 -4.44 13.75 -8.48
C LEU A 14 -4.77 13.25 -7.07
N ILE A 15 -6.05 13.26 -6.71
CA ILE A 15 -6.57 12.54 -5.54
C ILE A 15 -7.19 11.24 -6.02
N CYS A 16 -6.66 10.11 -5.57
CA CYS A 16 -7.13 8.78 -5.88
C CYS A 16 -7.95 8.22 -4.72
N THR A 17 -9.22 7.92 -4.98
CA THR A 17 -10.14 7.38 -3.96
C THR A 17 -10.35 5.88 -4.18
N ILE A 18 -10.18 5.09 -3.12
CA ILE A 18 -10.51 3.65 -3.14
C ILE A 18 -12.02 3.49 -3.05
N GLU A 19 -12.62 2.95 -4.11
CA GLU A 19 -14.07 2.78 -4.25
C GLU A 19 -14.54 1.39 -3.85
N THR A 20 -13.74 0.35 -4.15
CA THR A 20 -14.11 -1.04 -3.88
C THR A 20 -12.96 -1.78 -3.21
N VAL A 21 -13.28 -2.70 -2.29
CA VAL A 21 -12.28 -3.52 -1.60
C VAL A 21 -12.79 -4.94 -1.39
N GLU A 22 -11.96 -5.92 -1.75
CA GLU A 22 -12.12 -7.31 -1.38
C GLU A 22 -10.99 -7.75 -0.44
N SER A 23 -11.36 -8.28 0.73
CA SER A 23 -10.40 -8.80 1.72
C SER A 23 -10.59 -10.29 1.90
N ARG A 24 -9.52 -11.08 1.66
CA ARG A 24 -9.53 -12.53 1.78
C ARG A 24 -8.49 -13.02 2.78
N TRP A 25 -8.96 -13.71 3.79
CA TRP A 25 -8.16 -14.35 4.83
C TRP A 25 -7.94 -15.83 4.50
N GLN A 26 -6.70 -16.31 4.53
CA GLN A 26 -6.42 -17.74 4.30
C GLN A 26 -6.57 -18.60 5.57
N THR A 27 -6.54 -18.01 6.77
CA THR A 27 -6.77 -18.71 8.04
C THR A 27 -7.65 -17.87 8.97
N LYS A 28 -7.19 -17.56 10.20
CA LYS A 28 -7.95 -16.74 11.14
C LYS A 28 -7.63 -15.25 10.90
N PRO A 29 -8.65 -14.37 10.90
CA PRO A 29 -8.40 -12.94 10.91
C PRO A 29 -7.74 -12.56 12.23
N ILE A 30 -6.66 -11.78 12.15
CA ILE A 30 -6.11 -11.13 13.34
C ILE A 30 -6.94 -9.87 13.57
N ARG A 31 -7.57 -9.78 14.75
CA ARG A 31 -8.33 -8.58 15.15
C ARG A 31 -7.36 -7.39 15.14
N SER A 32 -7.78 -6.26 14.57
CA SER A 32 -7.03 -5.00 14.34
C SER A 32 -6.58 -4.74 12.89
N ILE A 33 -7.21 -5.35 11.89
CA ILE A 33 -6.92 -5.08 10.48
C ILE A 33 -7.97 -4.19 9.84
N ARG A 34 -7.46 -3.24 9.06
CA ARG A 34 -8.08 -1.98 8.64
C ARG A 34 -9.17 -2.17 7.58
N VAL A 35 -9.87 -1.07 7.30
CA VAL A 35 -10.75 -0.91 6.14
C VAL A 35 -10.00 -0.03 5.12
N LEU A 36 -9.79 -0.53 3.89
CA LEU A 36 -9.20 0.26 2.79
C LEU A 36 -10.24 1.14 2.07
N GLU A 37 -11.53 0.84 2.22
CA GLU A 37 -12.61 1.46 1.47
C GLU A 37 -12.78 2.93 1.87
N GLY A 38 -12.94 3.82 0.89
CA GLY A 38 -13.07 5.26 1.10
C GLY A 38 -11.77 5.99 1.43
N MET A 39 -10.66 5.28 1.53
CA MET A 39 -9.35 5.92 1.66
C MET A 39 -8.94 6.68 0.43
N GLN A 40 -8.08 7.66 0.64
CA GLN A 40 -7.48 8.47 -0.42
C GLN A 40 -5.96 8.46 -0.37
N PHE A 41 -5.35 8.59 -1.53
CA PHE A 41 -3.93 8.88 -1.68
C PHE A 41 -3.73 9.90 -2.80
N ASN A 42 -2.66 10.67 -2.70
CA ASN A 42 -2.27 11.66 -3.67
C ASN A 42 -1.24 11.08 -4.63
N LEU A 43 -1.38 11.42 -5.91
CA LEU A 43 -0.36 11.23 -6.92
C LEU A 43 0.06 12.61 -7.43
N ASN A 44 1.31 12.99 -7.19
CA ASN A 44 1.92 14.17 -7.77
C ASN A 44 2.66 13.73 -9.05
N PRO A 45 2.17 14.05 -10.25
CA PRO A 45 2.76 13.58 -11.52
C PRO A 45 4.13 14.21 -11.87
N GLY A 46 4.63 15.14 -11.04
CA GLY A 46 6.04 15.52 -11.05
C GLY A 46 6.49 16.46 -12.16
N PRO A 47 7.83 16.62 -12.33
CA PRO A 47 8.90 15.75 -11.79
C PRO A 47 9.44 16.14 -10.38
N PRO A 48 9.79 15.17 -9.50
CA PRO A 48 9.60 13.72 -9.62
C PRO A 48 8.15 13.29 -9.39
N ILE A 49 7.77 12.10 -9.88
CA ILE A 49 6.45 11.53 -9.56
C ILE A 49 6.48 11.06 -8.10
N GLU A 50 5.50 11.48 -7.31
CA GLU A 50 5.40 11.14 -5.89
C GLU A 50 4.02 10.58 -5.56
N VAL A 51 3.98 9.63 -4.63
CA VAL A 51 2.75 9.01 -4.12
C VAL A 51 2.71 9.20 -2.62
N GLU A 52 1.60 9.75 -2.11
CA GLU A 52 1.41 10.01 -0.69
C GLU A 52 0.07 9.46 -0.19
N PRO A 53 0.02 8.70 0.92
CA PRO A 53 1.15 8.25 1.72
C PRO A 53 2.07 7.28 0.97
N ARG A 54 3.34 7.23 1.40
CA ARG A 54 4.41 6.40 0.79
C ARG A 54 4.03 4.92 0.67
N TYR A 55 3.27 4.41 1.61
CA TYR A 55 2.52 3.16 1.41
C TYR A 55 1.08 3.60 1.28
N VAL A 56 0.50 3.38 0.11
CA VAL A 56 -0.90 3.74 -0.24
C VAL A 56 -1.92 3.20 0.79
N ILE A 57 -1.46 2.26 1.62
CA ILE A 57 -2.13 1.79 2.82
C ILE A 57 -1.69 2.56 4.09
N ASP A 58 -2.63 3.17 4.82
CA ASP A 58 -2.38 3.82 6.12
C ASP A 58 -2.77 2.92 7.32
N SER A 59 -1.82 2.19 7.89
CA SER A 59 -2.14 1.24 8.97
C SER A 59 -1.21 1.40 10.15
N ARG A 60 -1.59 0.85 11.31
CA ARG A 60 -0.64 0.76 12.44
C ARG A 60 0.65 0.02 12.07
N LEU A 61 0.65 -0.80 11.01
CA LEU A 61 1.82 -1.51 10.52
C LEU A 61 2.80 -0.56 9.83
N THR A 62 2.32 0.50 9.17
CA THR A 62 3.22 1.47 8.51
C THR A 62 4.02 2.29 9.52
N LEU A 63 3.50 2.48 10.73
CA LEU A 63 4.23 3.09 11.85
C LEU A 63 5.40 2.23 12.36
N LEU A 64 5.36 0.93 12.07
CA LEU A 64 6.37 -0.05 12.47
C LEU A 64 7.21 -0.50 11.27
N ALA A 65 7.09 0.18 10.13
CA ALA A 65 7.71 -0.26 8.89
C ALA A 65 9.24 -0.23 9.00
N GLU A 66 9.84 -1.40 8.87
CA GLU A 66 11.25 -1.64 8.64
C GLU A 66 11.42 -1.89 7.13
N GLU A 67 11.79 -0.85 6.40
CA GLU A 67 12.04 -0.96 4.96
C GLU A 67 13.36 -1.67 4.68
N GLN A 68 13.32 -2.70 3.84
CA GLN A 68 14.53 -3.27 3.26
C GLN A 68 14.94 -2.55 1.97
N GLN A 69 13.96 -2.00 1.24
CA GLN A 69 14.15 -1.28 -0.02
C GLN A 69 13.13 -0.14 -0.14
N PRO A 70 13.49 0.99 -0.76
CA PRO A 70 12.53 2.05 -1.01
C PRO A 70 11.46 1.59 -2.02
N PRO A 71 10.25 2.16 -1.97
CA PRO A 71 9.24 1.91 -2.99
C PRO A 71 9.76 2.24 -4.39
N VAL A 72 9.36 1.43 -5.36
CA VAL A 72 9.77 1.56 -6.76
C VAL A 72 8.61 2.10 -7.57
N LEU A 73 8.88 3.18 -8.30
CA LEU A 73 7.94 3.80 -9.23
C LEU A 73 8.45 3.64 -10.65
N SER A 74 7.55 3.28 -11.57
CA SER A 74 7.83 3.28 -13.00
C SER A 74 6.64 3.85 -13.76
N GLN A 75 6.92 4.71 -14.74
CA GLN A 75 5.94 5.22 -15.68
C GLN A 75 6.16 4.55 -17.04
N GLN A 76 5.10 4.04 -17.64
CA GLN A 76 5.14 3.47 -18.97
C GLN A 76 4.89 4.52 -20.05
N ALA A 77 5.21 4.18 -21.30
CA ALA A 77 5.06 5.07 -22.44
C ALA A 77 3.60 5.47 -22.72
N ASP A 78 2.64 4.66 -22.29
CA ASP A 78 1.19 4.93 -22.40
C ASP A 78 0.67 5.87 -21.28
N GLY A 79 1.54 6.30 -20.37
CA GLY A 79 1.20 7.14 -19.22
C GLY A 79 0.75 6.37 -17.99
N SER A 80 0.66 5.04 -18.05
CA SER A 80 0.36 4.22 -16.87
C SER A 80 1.50 4.26 -15.85
N ILE A 81 1.16 4.19 -14.57
CA ILE A 81 2.11 4.23 -13.46
C ILE A 81 1.99 2.92 -12.68
N ASN A 82 3.14 2.29 -12.42
CA ASN A 82 3.24 1.16 -11.50
C ASN A 82 4.07 1.58 -10.29
N TYR A 83 3.50 1.36 -9.12
CA TYR A 83 4.10 1.69 -7.84
C TYR A 83 4.11 0.46 -6.94
N ARG A 84 5.27 0.11 -6.40
CA ARG A 84 5.48 -1.09 -5.58
C ARG A 84 6.17 -0.73 -4.29
N TRP A 85 5.72 -1.32 -3.19
CA TRP A 85 6.37 -1.20 -1.89
C TRP A 85 6.43 -2.55 -1.19
N ALA A 86 7.40 -2.68 -0.29
CA ALA A 86 7.47 -3.79 0.64
C ALA A 86 8.14 -3.32 1.93
N PHE A 87 7.66 -3.82 3.06
CA PHE A 87 8.28 -3.59 4.37
C PHE A 87 7.93 -4.71 5.33
N ASP A 88 8.77 -4.89 6.33
CA ASP A 88 8.46 -5.74 7.48
C ASP A 88 7.98 -4.87 8.65
N ALA A 89 7.10 -5.39 9.49
CA ALA A 89 6.60 -4.70 10.68
C ALA A 89 6.63 -5.65 11.88
N PRO A 90 7.49 -5.42 12.89
CA PRO A 90 7.53 -6.24 14.10
C PRO A 90 6.29 -5.99 14.94
N LEU A 91 5.42 -6.99 15.08
CA LEU A 91 4.15 -6.86 15.79
C LEU A 91 4.28 -7.12 17.29
N GLY A 92 5.45 -7.58 17.73
CA GLY A 92 5.64 -8.07 19.10
C GLY A 92 4.79 -9.30 19.36
N ALA A 93 4.28 -9.42 20.59
CA ALA A 93 3.52 -10.56 21.04
C ALA A 93 2.07 -10.54 20.55
N ILE A 94 1.65 -11.57 19.80
CA ILE A 94 0.25 -11.74 19.39
C ILE A 94 -0.33 -12.97 20.07
N ALA A 95 -1.52 -12.85 20.65
CA ALA A 95 -2.25 -13.99 21.20
C ALA A 95 -2.79 -14.88 20.06
N LYS A 96 -2.44 -16.17 20.05
CA LYS A 96 -2.97 -17.16 19.10
C LYS A 96 -4.49 -17.39 19.25
N ALA A 97 -5.04 -17.24 20.47
CA ALA A 97 -6.48 -17.31 20.75
C ALA A 97 -6.85 -16.58 22.06
N PRO A 98 -8.12 -16.16 22.26
CA PRO A 98 -8.56 -15.50 23.50
C PRO A 98 -8.48 -16.39 24.76
N SER A 99 -8.46 -17.71 24.58
CA SER A 99 -8.56 -18.72 25.65
C SER A 99 -7.30 -19.56 25.84
N ASP A 100 -6.25 -19.33 25.04
CA ASP A 100 -4.97 -20.02 25.23
C ASP A 100 -4.11 -19.24 26.24
N PRO A 101 -3.45 -19.91 27.19
CA PRO A 101 -2.46 -19.27 28.04
C PRO A 101 -1.43 -18.60 27.14
N VAL A 102 -1.23 -17.30 27.36
CA VAL A 102 -0.46 -16.35 26.55
C VAL A 102 0.84 -16.98 26.05
N THR A 103 0.79 -17.64 24.90
CA THR A 103 2.01 -18.04 24.21
C THR A 103 2.44 -16.79 23.48
N ILE A 104 3.24 -15.99 24.18
CA ILE A 104 3.85 -14.75 23.69
C ILE A 104 4.75 -15.15 22.53
N GLN A 105 4.23 -15.05 21.31
CA GLN A 105 5.02 -15.32 20.12
C GLN A 105 5.33 -14.00 19.43
N GLU A 106 6.61 -13.64 19.42
CA GLU A 106 7.08 -12.54 18.60
C GLU A 106 6.71 -12.82 17.14
N SER A 107 5.97 -11.89 16.56
CA SER A 107 5.41 -12.02 15.24
C SER A 107 5.92 -10.91 14.33
N LEU A 108 6.07 -11.23 13.05
CA LEU A 108 6.46 -10.30 12.00
C LEU A 108 5.32 -10.24 10.99
N ALA A 109 4.96 -9.04 10.55
CA ALA A 109 4.15 -8.84 9.36
C ALA A 109 5.07 -8.45 8.20
N SER A 110 5.10 -9.26 7.15
CA SER A 110 5.70 -8.88 5.88
C SER A 110 4.60 -8.37 4.95
N ILE A 111 4.77 -7.14 4.48
CA ILE A 111 3.79 -6.43 3.65
C ILE A 111 4.39 -6.23 2.27
N GLU A 112 3.60 -6.56 1.24
CA GLU A 112 3.91 -6.28 -0.15
C GLU A 112 2.70 -5.65 -0.81
N GLY A 113 2.93 -4.54 -1.53
CA GLY A 113 1.86 -3.87 -2.23
C GLY A 113 2.24 -3.46 -3.65
N HIS A 114 1.21 -3.40 -4.48
CA HIS A 114 1.29 -3.01 -5.87
C HIS A 114 0.10 -2.17 -6.24
N LEU A 115 0.37 -0.99 -6.80
CA LEU A 115 -0.60 -0.07 -7.36
C LEU A 115 -0.30 0.10 -8.85
N THR A 116 -1.33 -0.06 -9.67
CA THR A 116 -1.31 0.27 -11.09
C THR A 116 -2.35 1.34 -11.35
N ILE A 117 -1.92 2.51 -11.82
CA ILE A 117 -2.80 3.59 -12.29
C ILE A 117 -2.76 3.59 -13.81
N GLN A 118 -3.92 3.43 -14.43
CA GLN A 118 -4.09 3.45 -15.88
C GLN A 118 -4.11 4.90 -16.40
N SER A 119 -3.87 5.08 -17.69
CA SER A 119 -3.89 6.40 -18.34
C SER A 119 -5.27 7.07 -18.32
N ASP A 120 -6.34 6.29 -18.14
CA ASP A 120 -7.71 6.79 -17.92
C ASP A 120 -8.03 7.12 -16.45
N LYS A 121 -7.00 7.13 -15.60
CA LYS A 121 -7.04 7.44 -14.16
C LYS A 121 -7.80 6.43 -13.30
N ARG A 122 -8.21 5.27 -13.84
CA ARG A 122 -8.63 4.15 -12.99
C ARG A 122 -7.40 3.47 -12.40
N PHE A 123 -7.55 2.91 -11.20
CA PHE A 123 -6.46 2.17 -10.59
C PHE A 123 -6.91 0.84 -9.98
N THR A 124 -5.94 -0.05 -9.87
CA THR A 124 -6.03 -1.29 -9.09
C THR A 124 -4.91 -1.35 -8.08
N LEU A 125 -5.25 -1.76 -6.87
CA LEU A 125 -4.36 -1.90 -5.73
C LEU A 125 -4.44 -3.35 -5.25
N MET A 126 -3.29 -3.99 -5.07
CA MET A 126 -3.18 -5.26 -4.37
C MET A 126 -2.24 -5.07 -3.17
N ASN A 127 -2.67 -5.56 -2.01
CA ASN A 127 -1.87 -5.59 -0.80
C ASN A 127 -1.88 -7.00 -0.21
N LEU A 128 -0.71 -7.55 0.05
CA LEU A 128 -0.52 -8.85 0.67
C LEU A 128 0.18 -8.66 2.01
N SER A 129 -0.50 -9.08 3.08
CA SER A 129 0.07 -9.10 4.42
C SER A 129 0.24 -10.55 4.87
N THR A 130 1.49 -10.94 5.11
CA THR A 130 1.83 -12.25 5.66
C THR A 130 2.30 -12.09 7.09
N ILE A 131 1.60 -12.72 8.03
CA ILE A 131 1.99 -12.69 9.44
C ILE A 131 2.61 -14.04 9.78
N SER A 132 3.86 -14.01 10.23
CA SER A 132 4.65 -15.19 10.58
C SER A 132 5.17 -15.08 11.99
N ALA A 133 5.44 -16.24 12.58
CA ALA A 133 6.17 -16.30 13.83
C ALA A 133 7.66 -16.05 13.58
N ARG A 134 8.27 -15.15 14.37
CA ARG A 134 9.71 -14.81 14.24
C ARG A 134 10.63 -15.98 14.58
N ASN A 135 10.17 -16.92 15.40
CA ASN A 135 10.93 -18.11 15.80
C ASN A 135 10.95 -19.23 14.74
N GLY A 136 10.40 -19.01 13.54
CA GLY A 136 10.43 -20.00 12.45
C GLY A 136 9.30 -21.02 12.48
N GLU A 137 8.29 -20.87 13.36
CA GLU A 137 7.09 -21.73 13.40
C GLU A 137 6.14 -21.59 12.19
N GLY A 138 6.54 -20.82 11.18
CA GLY A 138 5.82 -20.69 9.91
C GLY A 138 4.79 -19.56 9.89
N VAL A 139 4.00 -19.53 8.82
CA VAL A 139 3.00 -18.48 8.57
C VAL A 139 1.77 -18.73 9.44
N LEU A 140 1.43 -17.74 10.27
CA LEU A 140 0.26 -17.76 11.13
C LEU A 140 -1.02 -17.45 10.34
N THR A 141 -0.96 -16.42 9.50
CA THR A 141 -2.09 -16.00 8.66
C THR A 141 -1.63 -15.15 7.49
N ARG A 142 -2.52 -15.05 6.48
CA ARG A 142 -2.35 -14.14 5.34
C ARG A 142 -3.64 -13.39 5.08
N LEU A 143 -3.50 -12.10 4.83
CA LEU A 143 -4.53 -11.23 4.31
C LEU A 143 -4.12 -10.81 2.90
N ARG A 144 -5.01 -11.07 1.93
CA ARG A 144 -4.92 -10.47 0.60
C ARG A 144 -6.05 -9.45 0.46
N GLU A 145 -5.69 -8.25 0.09
CA GLU A 145 -6.62 -7.17 -0.22
C GLU A 145 -6.46 -6.79 -1.69
N GLU A 146 -7.57 -6.72 -2.40
CA GLU A 146 -7.65 -6.23 -3.77
C GLU A 146 -8.63 -5.06 -3.77
N ALA A 147 -8.22 -3.93 -4.32
CA ALA A 147 -8.98 -2.71 -4.30
C ALA A 147 -8.92 -2.00 -5.65
N SER A 148 -9.93 -1.21 -5.95
CA SER A 148 -9.95 -0.39 -7.16
C SER A 148 -10.64 0.94 -6.91
N GLY A 149 -10.40 1.88 -7.83
CA GLY A 149 -11.04 3.19 -7.78
C GLY A 149 -10.55 4.10 -8.90
N ARG A 150 -10.66 5.40 -8.67
CA ARG A 150 -10.34 6.43 -9.65
C ARG A 150 -9.54 7.58 -9.03
N CYS A 151 -8.72 8.20 -9.85
CA CYS A 151 -8.03 9.44 -9.56
C CYS A 151 -8.67 10.62 -10.27
N ASP A 152 -8.90 11.70 -9.52
CA ASP A 152 -9.47 12.95 -10.03
C ASP A 152 -8.44 14.07 -9.90
N GLU A 153 -8.38 14.94 -10.92
CA GLU A 153 -7.52 16.13 -10.88
C GLU A 153 -7.99 17.08 -9.80
N GLN A 154 -7.04 17.61 -9.03
CA GLN A 154 -7.32 18.72 -8.14
C GLN A 154 -7.23 20.05 -8.93
N PRO A 155 -8.21 20.95 -8.76
CA PRO A 155 -8.21 22.27 -9.38
C PRO A 155 -7.10 23.19 -8.84
#